data_AF-A0A517R794-F1
#
_entry.id   AF-A0A517R794-F1
#
_cell.length_a   1.000
_cell.length_b   1.000
_cell.length_c   1.000
_cell.angle_alpha   90.00
_cell.angle_beta   90.00
_cell.angle_gamma   90.00
#
_symmetry.space_group_name_H-M   'P 1'
#
loop_
_entity.id
_entity.type
_entity.pdbx_description
1 polymer ?
#
loop_
_entity_poly.entity_id
_entity_poly.type
_entity_poly.pdbx_seq_one_letter_code
_entity_poly.pdbx_strand_id
1 'polypeptide(L)'
;MPEPKIAAVSIQRRVGITAAALCLMLLATTSDATAGLDVENVLVAVNANDETSQQIAAEFVKLRGIPELNVVELENVPEGSTSTVEAFREQILLPIRTAMTQREIDAQISCIAYSSGFPTAYRVNGDLPDGKRTSKVLTPVASLTGLTFLYEQVEEADIDYLSLTANRMYRRPTRLAESIRLTAEDAATLNEVGKLMSSSDWDDAAQLLKDLAERHPEQSIFPYQLACCLAKAEKPEEAIKQLQNASEAGWWNAGMARRDQHLVSLREREDFKAWLASLEPPLFEVQPSLRIEPGDRWAADGTRSDEGRRYLLSTMLSVTAENGLNLDESLELLRRSKSADGTHPTGTVHYIVNKNIRSRTRQPLFASAIAALDRLGVKAEATNGLLPKERDDVIGLMAGSAIFDWPASKSKMKPGAIAEHLTSFGGVFGRKNGQTQLTEFLRHGAAGSSGTVTEPYAIPNKFPNPFLHVHYAAGCTLAEAFYQSVHGPYQLLVVGDPLCRPWADEVALQIDIDSPAPDGDGSIAVSVDAENLPEVPTGIAIYLDGKWTAQSQPGQSIRLPAMQPTDTPRDISAVARFENRTNLRARGFATFGSIAD
;
A
#
# COMPACT_ATOMS: atom_id res chain seq x y z
N MET A 1 -98.43 23.76 -1.48
CA MET A 1 -97.09 24.09 -2.00
C MET A 1 -96.34 22.78 -2.17
N PRO A 2 -96.03 22.39 -3.42
CA PRO A 2 -95.36 21.13 -3.74
C PRO A 2 -93.83 21.34 -3.58
N GLU A 3 -92.94 20.37 -3.35
CA GLU A 3 -92.85 18.99 -3.84
C GLU A 3 -92.12 18.04 -2.84
N PRO A 4 -92.19 16.72 -3.07
CA PRO A 4 -91.76 15.67 -2.16
C PRO A 4 -90.50 14.87 -2.62
N LYS A 5 -89.90 14.15 -1.66
CA LYS A 5 -89.32 12.79 -1.70
C LYS A 5 -88.55 12.24 -2.92
N ILE A 6 -87.33 11.76 -2.59
CA ILE A 6 -86.67 10.46 -2.90
C ILE A 6 -85.70 10.35 -4.11
N ALA A 7 -84.46 9.98 -3.74
CA ALA A 7 -83.41 9.14 -4.35
C ALA A 7 -82.82 9.41 -5.76
N ALA A 8 -81.48 9.48 -5.81
CA ALA A 8 -80.55 8.71 -6.69
C ALA A 8 -79.11 9.23 -6.47
N VAL A 9 -78.17 8.43 -5.96
CA VAL A 9 -77.22 7.56 -6.71
C VAL A 9 -76.18 8.32 -7.55
N SER A 10 -74.91 8.25 -7.13
CA SER A 10 -73.71 7.97 -7.97
C SER A 10 -72.51 7.75 -7.03
N ILE A 11 -71.92 6.55 -6.89
CA ILE A 11 -71.07 5.76 -7.82
C ILE A 11 -69.81 6.56 -8.15
N GLN A 12 -68.64 6.28 -7.54
CA GLN A 12 -67.60 5.31 -7.97
C GLN A 12 -66.47 5.34 -6.89
N ARG A 13 -65.73 4.29 -6.49
CA ARG A 13 -65.46 2.95 -7.04
C ARG A 13 -65.01 2.01 -5.91
N ARG A 14 -65.14 0.71 -6.21
CA ARG A 14 -65.07 -0.47 -5.33
C ARG A 14 -63.66 -0.86 -4.89
N VAL A 15 -63.67 -1.53 -3.73
CA VAL A 15 -62.76 -2.59 -3.25
C VAL A 15 -62.22 -3.49 -4.37
N GLY A 16 -60.93 -3.82 -4.28
CA GLY A 16 -60.29 -4.89 -5.04
C GLY A 16 -59.01 -5.35 -4.35
N ILE A 17 -59.12 -6.40 -3.53
CA ILE A 17 -58.01 -7.20 -3.02
C ILE A 17 -57.20 -7.70 -4.21
N THR A 18 -55.91 -7.39 -4.26
CA THR A 18 -54.91 -8.23 -4.92
C THR A 18 -53.65 -8.20 -4.08
N ALA A 19 -53.34 -9.36 -3.51
CA ALA A 19 -52.03 -9.68 -2.97
C ALA A 19 -51.01 -9.55 -4.11
N ALA A 20 -50.32 -8.41 -4.17
CA ALA A 20 -49.12 -8.25 -4.97
C ALA A 20 -47.96 -8.26 -3.97
N ALA A 21 -47.13 -9.28 -4.11
CA ALA A 21 -45.88 -9.46 -3.40
C ALA A 21 -45.12 -8.13 -3.32
N LEU A 22 -45.11 -7.54 -2.13
CA LEU A 22 -44.19 -6.47 -1.79
C LEU A 22 -42.84 -7.15 -1.58
N CYS A 23 -42.20 -7.55 -2.68
CA CYS A 23 -40.75 -7.71 -2.73
C CYS A 23 -40.19 -6.32 -2.41
N LEU A 24 -39.95 -6.05 -1.13
CA LEU A 24 -38.95 -5.10 -0.73
C LEU A 24 -37.64 -5.59 -1.35
N MET A 25 -37.34 -5.12 -2.56
CA MET A 25 -35.96 -4.88 -2.94
C MET A 25 -35.47 -3.78 -1.99
N LEU A 26 -35.03 -4.20 -0.81
CA LEU A 26 -33.91 -3.54 -0.16
C LEU A 26 -32.76 -3.69 -1.16
N LEU A 27 -32.63 -2.71 -2.05
CA LEU A 27 -31.35 -2.32 -2.63
C LEU A 27 -30.50 -1.83 -1.45
N ALA A 28 -30.05 -2.78 -0.63
CA ALA A 28 -28.81 -2.60 0.07
C ALA A 28 -27.78 -2.45 -1.05
N THR A 29 -27.24 -1.25 -1.21
CA THR A 29 -25.99 -1.04 -1.93
C THR A 29 -24.91 -1.76 -1.12
N THR A 30 -24.91 -3.10 -1.19
CA THR A 30 -23.74 -3.89 -0.82
C THR A 30 -22.71 -3.51 -1.87
N SER A 31 -21.68 -2.78 -1.46
CA SER A 31 -20.49 -2.60 -2.28
C SER A 31 -20.13 -3.96 -2.90
N ASP A 32 -20.07 -4.02 -4.23
CA ASP A 32 -19.62 -5.16 -5.06
C ASP A 32 -18.16 -5.47 -4.74
N ALA A 33 -17.91 -5.91 -3.51
CA ALA A 33 -16.58 -5.96 -2.94
C ALA A 33 -16.10 -7.41 -2.97
N THR A 34 -15.06 -7.61 -3.74
CA THR A 34 -14.22 -8.82 -3.85
C THR A 34 -13.39 -9.04 -2.58
N ALA A 35 -12.66 -10.15 -2.50
CA ALA A 35 -11.70 -10.39 -1.43
C ALA A 35 -10.33 -9.80 -1.75
N GLY A 36 -9.63 -9.31 -0.72
CA GLY A 36 -8.37 -8.60 -0.90
C GLY A 36 -7.25 -9.40 -1.54
N LEU A 37 -6.20 -8.70 -1.98
CA LEU A 37 -5.21 -9.16 -2.96
C LEU A 37 -4.82 -10.65 -2.87
N ASP A 38 -5.30 -11.43 -3.84
CA ASP A 38 -4.89 -12.80 -4.12
C ASP A 38 -4.74 -13.01 -5.65
N VAL A 39 -4.53 -14.24 -6.11
CA VAL A 39 -4.19 -14.59 -7.50
C VAL A 39 -5.22 -14.12 -8.52
N GLU A 40 -6.50 -14.07 -8.13
CA GLU A 40 -7.61 -13.59 -8.97
C GLU A 40 -7.53 -12.08 -9.24
N ASN A 41 -6.79 -11.33 -8.42
CA ASN A 41 -6.73 -9.87 -8.46
C ASN A 41 -5.41 -9.33 -9.05
N VAL A 42 -4.53 -10.21 -9.52
CA VAL A 42 -3.24 -9.87 -10.12
C VAL A 42 -3.29 -10.11 -11.62
N LEU A 43 -3.06 -9.05 -12.39
CA LEU A 43 -2.85 -9.10 -13.84
C LEU A 43 -1.35 -9.22 -14.12
N VAL A 44 -0.96 -10.11 -15.04
CA VAL A 44 0.43 -10.28 -15.47
C VAL A 44 0.60 -9.67 -16.86
N ALA A 45 1.44 -8.63 -16.96
CA ALA A 45 1.80 -8.00 -18.22
C ALA A 45 3.10 -8.59 -18.77
N VAL A 46 3.04 -9.15 -19.98
CA VAL A 46 4.14 -9.86 -20.65
C VAL A 46 4.58 -9.08 -21.87
N ASN A 47 5.88 -8.87 -22.05
CA ASN A 47 6.39 -8.33 -23.31
C ASN A 47 6.43 -9.47 -24.33
N ALA A 48 5.52 -9.43 -25.32
CA ALA A 48 5.39 -10.51 -26.30
C ALA A 48 6.63 -10.65 -27.19
N ASN A 49 7.44 -9.60 -27.32
CA ASN A 49 8.65 -9.60 -28.14
C ASN A 49 9.92 -10.01 -27.38
N ASP A 50 9.81 -10.41 -26.10
CA ASP A 50 10.95 -10.79 -25.26
C ASP A 50 10.76 -12.21 -24.71
N GLU A 51 11.52 -13.17 -25.24
CA GLU A 51 11.49 -14.58 -24.81
C GLU A 51 11.82 -14.77 -23.31
N THR A 52 12.65 -13.89 -22.74
CA THR A 52 12.96 -13.91 -21.29
C THR A 52 11.74 -13.45 -20.49
N SER A 53 11.03 -12.43 -20.99
CA SER A 53 9.76 -11.96 -20.40
C SER A 53 8.70 -13.06 -20.40
N GLN A 54 8.54 -13.78 -21.52
CA GLN A 54 7.60 -14.89 -21.63
C GLN A 54 7.92 -16.01 -20.63
N GLN A 55 9.19 -16.41 -20.50
CA GLN A 55 9.60 -17.48 -19.58
C GLN A 55 9.40 -17.10 -18.10
N ILE A 56 9.74 -15.86 -17.72
CA ILE A 56 9.54 -15.38 -16.35
C ILE A 56 8.04 -15.29 -16.02
N ALA A 57 7.21 -14.81 -16.95
CA ALA A 57 5.78 -14.75 -16.78
C ALA A 57 5.17 -16.15 -16.64
N ALA A 58 5.55 -17.10 -17.51
CA ALA A 58 5.07 -18.47 -17.47
C ALA A 58 5.40 -19.16 -16.13
N GLU A 59 6.62 -18.97 -15.61
CA GLU A 59 7.00 -19.51 -14.31
C GLU A 59 6.16 -18.89 -13.17
N PHE A 60 5.97 -17.57 -13.18
CA PHE A 60 5.15 -16.89 -12.18
C PHE A 60 3.68 -17.36 -12.20
N VAL A 61 3.08 -17.40 -13.39
CA VAL A 61 1.71 -17.88 -13.62
C VAL A 61 1.55 -19.30 -13.10
N LYS A 62 2.51 -20.19 -13.41
CA LYS A 62 2.51 -21.57 -12.93
C LYS A 62 2.68 -21.67 -11.41
N LEU A 63 3.62 -20.94 -10.82
CA LEU A 63 3.89 -21.01 -9.37
C LEU A 63 2.74 -20.48 -8.53
N ARG A 64 2.06 -19.44 -9.02
CA ARG A 64 0.98 -18.77 -8.30
C ARG A 64 -0.41 -19.31 -8.68
N GLY A 65 -0.56 -19.96 -9.82
CA GLY A 65 -1.88 -20.30 -10.35
C GLY A 65 -2.66 -19.05 -10.76
N ILE A 66 -1.98 -18.10 -11.41
CA ILE A 66 -2.66 -16.91 -11.96
C ILE A 66 -3.64 -17.37 -13.04
N PRO A 67 -4.91 -16.92 -13.01
CA PRO A 67 -5.86 -17.27 -14.06
C PRO A 67 -5.38 -16.80 -15.44
N GLU A 68 -5.61 -17.61 -16.48
CA GLU A 68 -5.23 -17.26 -17.85
C GLU A 68 -5.88 -15.94 -18.31
N LEU A 69 -7.13 -15.70 -17.86
CA LEU A 69 -7.85 -14.45 -18.09
C LEU A 69 -7.08 -13.20 -17.60
N ASN A 70 -6.17 -13.36 -16.64
CA ASN A 70 -5.37 -12.29 -16.06
C ASN A 70 -4.01 -12.11 -16.74
N VAL A 71 -3.67 -12.86 -17.80
CA VAL A 71 -2.40 -12.71 -18.53
C VAL A 71 -2.60 -11.86 -19.79
N VAL A 72 -1.84 -10.78 -19.92
CA VAL A 72 -1.92 -9.85 -21.06
C VAL A 72 -0.55 -9.71 -21.71
N GLU A 73 -0.46 -10.13 -22.96
CA GLU A 73 0.72 -9.97 -23.80
C GLU A 73 0.68 -8.64 -24.56
N LEU A 74 1.78 -7.90 -24.55
CA LEU A 74 1.93 -6.61 -25.21
C LEU A 74 2.95 -6.71 -26.35
N GLU A 75 2.51 -6.45 -27.57
CA GLU A 75 3.33 -6.57 -28.79
C GLU A 75 4.15 -5.31 -29.13
N ASN A 76 3.83 -4.15 -28.54
CA ASN A 76 4.45 -2.87 -28.92
C ASN A 76 5.12 -2.18 -27.72
N VAL A 77 5.76 -2.96 -26.85
CA VAL A 77 6.48 -2.40 -25.68
C VAL A 77 7.66 -1.52 -26.16
N PRO A 78 7.84 -0.30 -25.63
CA PRO A 78 8.96 0.54 -26.02
C PRO A 78 10.31 -0.12 -25.73
N GLU A 79 11.27 0.01 -26.66
CA GLU A 79 12.61 -0.54 -26.48
C GLU A 79 13.46 0.24 -25.47
N GLY A 80 14.42 -0.45 -24.85
CA GLY A 80 15.41 0.14 -23.95
C GLY A 80 14.90 0.39 -22.51
N SER A 81 15.73 1.02 -21.69
CA SER A 81 15.42 1.21 -20.26
C SER A 81 14.58 2.46 -19.96
N THR A 82 14.42 3.37 -20.93
CA THR A 82 13.74 4.65 -20.76
C THR A 82 12.84 4.99 -21.93
N SER A 83 11.61 5.43 -21.65
CA SER A 83 10.67 5.93 -22.68
C SER A 83 10.01 7.27 -22.25
N THR A 84 8.87 7.64 -22.84
CA THR A 84 8.09 8.85 -22.49
C THR A 84 6.74 8.49 -21.87
N VAL A 85 6.15 9.42 -21.13
CA VAL A 85 4.84 9.20 -20.50
C VAL A 85 3.71 8.99 -21.52
N GLU A 86 3.83 9.56 -22.72
CA GLU A 86 2.91 9.29 -23.84
C GLU A 86 3.01 7.84 -24.29
N ALA A 87 4.23 7.34 -24.48
CA ALA A 87 4.44 5.94 -24.84
C ALA A 87 3.98 5.00 -23.71
N PHE A 88 4.13 5.38 -22.44
CA PHE A 88 3.52 4.63 -21.33
C PHE A 88 2.00 4.56 -21.46
N ARG A 89 1.34 5.72 -21.66
CA ARG A 89 -0.12 5.78 -21.83
C ARG A 89 -0.60 4.93 -23.01
N GLU A 90 0.04 5.07 -24.17
CA GLU A 90 -0.41 4.48 -25.42
C GLU A 90 -0.03 3.01 -25.60
N GLN A 91 1.19 2.63 -25.20
CA GLN A 91 1.76 1.31 -25.51
C GLN A 91 1.74 0.34 -24.33
N ILE A 92 1.55 0.84 -23.10
CA ILE A 92 1.51 0.02 -21.89
C ILE A 92 0.14 0.07 -21.22
N LEU A 93 -0.28 1.26 -20.77
CA LEU A 93 -1.48 1.39 -19.96
C LEU A 93 -2.75 1.13 -20.77
N LEU A 94 -2.93 1.80 -21.91
CA LEU A 94 -4.12 1.66 -22.74
C LEU A 94 -4.39 0.19 -23.17
N PRO A 95 -3.40 -0.60 -23.67
CA PRO A 95 -3.63 -2.01 -23.98
C PRO A 95 -4.03 -2.85 -22.77
N ILE A 96 -3.41 -2.64 -21.61
CA ILE A 96 -3.77 -3.35 -20.36
C ILE A 96 -5.21 -3.02 -19.97
N ARG A 97 -5.56 -1.72 -19.93
CA ARG A 97 -6.92 -1.27 -19.59
C ARG A 97 -7.95 -1.80 -20.59
N THR A 98 -7.63 -1.77 -21.88
CA THR A 98 -8.48 -2.33 -22.95
C THR A 98 -8.73 -3.82 -22.74
N ALA A 99 -7.67 -4.59 -22.44
CA ALA A 99 -7.80 -6.01 -22.15
C ALA A 99 -8.66 -6.25 -20.90
N MET A 100 -8.47 -5.47 -19.83
CA MET A 100 -9.30 -5.56 -18.62
C MET A 100 -10.78 -5.30 -18.90
N THR A 101 -11.08 -4.30 -19.73
CA THR A 101 -12.46 -3.94 -20.07
C THR A 101 -13.12 -4.95 -20.98
N GLN A 102 -12.41 -5.43 -22.01
CA GLN A 102 -12.93 -6.47 -22.89
C GLN A 102 -13.19 -7.80 -22.16
N ARG A 103 -12.38 -8.10 -21.14
CA ARG A 103 -12.51 -9.29 -20.31
C ARG A 103 -13.46 -9.10 -19.13
N GLU A 104 -13.94 -7.87 -18.91
CA GLU A 104 -14.79 -7.46 -17.78
C GLU A 104 -14.18 -7.79 -16.42
N ILE A 105 -12.86 -7.54 -16.28
CA ILE A 105 -12.10 -7.77 -15.05
C ILE A 105 -11.61 -6.46 -14.40
N ASP A 106 -12.08 -5.30 -14.88
CA ASP A 106 -11.70 -3.99 -14.32
C ASP A 106 -11.94 -3.87 -12.82
N ALA A 107 -13.08 -4.36 -12.33
CA ALA A 107 -13.42 -4.27 -10.92
C ALA A 107 -12.60 -5.21 -10.03
N GLN A 108 -12.15 -6.37 -10.55
CA GLN A 108 -11.46 -7.39 -9.77
C GLN A 108 -9.94 -7.20 -9.66
N ILE A 109 -9.30 -6.53 -10.63
CA ILE A 109 -7.83 -6.37 -10.64
C ILE A 109 -7.41 -5.25 -9.69
N SER A 110 -6.47 -5.54 -8.81
CA SER A 110 -5.86 -4.58 -7.87
C SER A 110 -4.36 -4.44 -8.02
N CYS A 111 -3.73 -5.35 -8.76
CA CYS A 111 -2.29 -5.34 -8.96
C CYS A 111 -1.92 -5.69 -10.40
N ILE A 112 -0.92 -5.00 -10.94
CA ILE A 112 -0.26 -5.35 -12.20
C ILE A 112 1.18 -5.79 -11.89
N ALA A 113 1.46 -7.06 -12.18
CA ALA A 113 2.79 -7.64 -12.17
C ALA A 113 3.36 -7.59 -13.59
N TYR A 114 4.34 -6.72 -13.83
CA TYR A 114 5.09 -6.74 -15.09
C TYR A 114 6.11 -7.87 -15.02
N SER A 115 6.25 -8.66 -16.09
CA SER A 115 7.39 -9.56 -16.24
C SER A 115 8.69 -8.76 -16.45
N SER A 116 9.69 -9.30 -17.15
CA SER A 116 10.85 -8.54 -17.60
C SER A 116 10.62 -7.85 -18.95
N GLY A 117 11.62 -7.13 -19.46
CA GLY A 117 11.58 -6.60 -20.83
C GLY A 117 10.81 -5.28 -21.01
N PHE A 118 10.46 -4.58 -19.93
CA PHE A 118 9.79 -3.27 -19.98
C PHE A 118 10.77 -2.13 -19.64
N PRO A 119 10.58 -0.91 -20.21
CA PRO A 119 11.29 0.26 -19.73
C PRO A 119 11.04 0.49 -18.24
N THR A 120 12.10 0.69 -17.46
CA THR A 120 11.97 0.94 -16.03
C THR A 120 11.68 2.41 -15.72
N ALA A 121 12.01 3.32 -16.65
CA ALA A 121 11.92 4.76 -16.47
C ALA A 121 11.14 5.46 -17.60
N TYR A 122 10.43 6.54 -17.28
CA TYR A 122 9.64 7.31 -18.23
C TYR A 122 9.82 8.80 -17.99
N ARG A 123 10.16 9.54 -19.05
CA ARG A 123 10.23 11.00 -19.02
C ARG A 123 8.82 11.57 -19.05
N VAL A 124 8.50 12.41 -18.06
CA VAL A 124 7.16 12.98 -17.87
C VAL A 124 7.05 14.43 -18.33
N ASN A 125 8.02 14.90 -19.12
CA ASN A 125 8.06 16.28 -19.58
C ASN A 125 6.86 16.69 -20.43
N GLY A 126 6.22 15.76 -21.13
CA GLY A 126 5.07 16.08 -21.98
C GLY A 126 3.76 16.30 -21.24
N ASP A 127 3.66 15.92 -19.96
CA ASP A 127 2.51 16.28 -19.11
C ASP A 127 2.71 17.65 -18.42
N LEU A 128 3.93 18.21 -18.45
CA LEU A 128 4.21 19.49 -17.81
C LEU A 128 3.57 20.64 -18.60
N PRO A 129 2.91 21.61 -17.96
CA PRO A 129 2.37 22.78 -18.66
C PRO A 129 3.47 23.57 -19.38
N ASP A 130 3.13 24.18 -20.52
CA ASP A 130 4.08 24.92 -21.35
C ASP A 130 4.96 25.90 -20.56
N GLY A 131 6.27 25.81 -20.80
CA GLY A 131 7.27 26.64 -20.14
C GLY A 131 7.51 26.31 -18.65
N LYS A 132 6.76 25.38 -18.05
CA LYS A 132 7.01 24.92 -16.68
C LYS A 132 8.06 23.84 -16.65
N ARG A 133 8.89 23.91 -15.62
CA ARG A 133 9.81 22.84 -15.24
C ARG A 133 9.38 22.34 -13.88
N THR A 134 9.63 21.08 -13.61
CA THR A 134 9.49 20.59 -12.26
C THR A 134 10.47 21.31 -11.31
N SER A 135 10.16 21.30 -10.03
CA SER A 135 11.10 21.79 -9.02
C SER A 135 12.39 20.97 -9.06
N LYS A 136 13.51 21.52 -8.55
CA LYS A 136 14.79 20.79 -8.50
C LYS A 136 14.64 19.43 -7.82
N VAL A 137 13.74 19.32 -6.84
CA VAL A 137 13.53 18.10 -6.07
C VAL A 137 12.61 17.10 -6.75
N LEU A 138 11.68 17.51 -7.62
CA LEU A 138 10.78 16.60 -8.33
C LEU A 138 11.29 16.37 -9.75
N THR A 139 12.32 15.56 -9.96
CA THR A 139 12.87 15.38 -11.32
C THR A 139 11.81 14.78 -12.28
N PRO A 140 11.81 15.15 -13.58
CA PRO A 140 10.76 14.78 -14.53
C PRO A 140 10.96 13.36 -15.11
N VAL A 141 11.26 12.40 -14.24
CA VAL A 141 11.36 10.99 -14.60
C VAL A 141 10.63 10.16 -13.54
N ALA A 142 9.71 9.34 -14.00
CA ALA A 142 8.92 8.41 -13.21
C ALA A 142 9.34 6.96 -13.52
N SER A 143 9.01 6.04 -12.62
CA SER A 143 9.21 4.60 -12.78
C SER A 143 7.97 3.93 -13.36
N LEU A 144 8.14 2.76 -14.00
CA LEU A 144 7.02 1.94 -14.48
C LEU A 144 5.97 1.70 -13.39
N THR A 145 6.40 1.13 -12.26
CA THR A 145 5.50 0.79 -11.14
C THR A 145 4.91 2.02 -10.45
N GLY A 146 5.61 3.15 -10.47
CA GLY A 146 5.10 4.42 -9.95
C GLY A 146 3.98 5.02 -10.80
N LEU A 147 4.14 5.00 -12.13
CA LEU A 147 3.09 5.45 -13.06
C LEU A 147 1.88 4.52 -13.04
N THR A 148 2.09 3.19 -13.02
CA THR A 148 1.01 2.21 -12.93
C THR A 148 0.23 2.33 -11.61
N PHE A 149 0.92 2.61 -10.50
CA PHE A 149 0.24 2.85 -9.24
C PHE A 149 -0.71 4.04 -9.29
N LEU A 150 -0.26 5.13 -9.90
CA LEU A 150 -0.98 6.41 -10.01
C LEU A 150 -1.78 6.53 -11.31
N TYR A 151 -2.25 5.40 -11.87
CA TYR A 151 -2.73 5.34 -13.25
C TYR A 151 -3.87 6.32 -13.56
N GLU A 152 -4.85 6.52 -12.66
CA GLU A 152 -5.98 7.44 -12.91
C GLU A 152 -5.47 8.86 -13.23
N GLN A 153 -4.52 9.37 -12.42
CA GLN A 153 -3.92 10.68 -12.67
C GLN A 153 -3.05 10.69 -13.93
N VAL A 154 -2.34 9.60 -14.22
CA VAL A 154 -1.51 9.50 -15.43
C VAL A 154 -2.38 9.50 -16.69
N GLU A 155 -3.52 8.80 -16.70
CA GLU A 155 -4.51 8.82 -17.79
C GLU A 155 -5.07 10.22 -18.03
N GLU A 156 -5.36 10.96 -16.96
CA GLU A 156 -5.86 12.33 -16.99
C GLU A 156 -4.78 13.37 -17.35
N ALA A 157 -3.50 12.95 -17.48
CA ALA A 157 -2.33 13.84 -17.53
C ALA A 157 -2.30 14.85 -16.35
N ASP A 158 -2.86 14.46 -15.21
CA ASP A 158 -2.87 15.22 -13.97
C ASP A 158 -1.52 15.08 -13.26
N ILE A 159 -0.68 16.12 -13.36
CA ILE A 159 0.67 16.15 -12.79
C ILE A 159 0.73 15.98 -11.27
N ASP A 160 -0.41 15.95 -10.56
CA ASP A 160 -0.46 15.62 -9.13
C ASP A 160 0.10 14.22 -8.81
N TYR A 161 0.25 13.33 -9.80
CA TYR A 161 1.01 12.08 -9.62
C TYR A 161 2.49 12.32 -9.25
N LEU A 162 3.04 13.50 -9.51
CA LEU A 162 4.40 13.89 -9.08
C LEU A 162 4.48 14.34 -7.61
N SER A 163 3.34 14.49 -6.94
CA SER A 163 3.30 14.95 -5.55
C SER A 163 4.05 14.01 -4.60
N LEU A 164 4.72 14.59 -3.59
CA LEU A 164 5.32 13.85 -2.49
C LEU A 164 4.27 13.18 -1.58
N THR A 165 2.99 13.44 -1.84
CA THR A 165 1.85 12.90 -1.10
C THR A 165 0.80 12.30 -2.05
N ALA A 166 1.21 11.87 -3.25
CA ALA A 166 0.31 11.33 -4.27
C ALA A 166 -0.37 10.02 -3.86
N ASN A 167 0.29 9.24 -2.99
CA ASN A 167 -0.26 7.99 -2.45
C ASN A 167 -1.09 8.24 -1.20
N ARG A 168 -2.42 8.18 -1.34
CA ARG A 168 -3.38 8.33 -0.23
C ARG A 168 -3.53 7.06 0.62
N MET A 169 -3.00 5.91 0.16
CA MET A 169 -2.98 4.64 0.90
C MET A 169 -1.85 4.57 1.93
N TYR A 170 -0.86 5.47 1.84
CA TYR A 170 0.27 5.53 2.76
C TYR A 170 -0.20 5.59 4.23
N ARG A 171 0.33 4.69 5.07
CA ARG A 171 -0.06 4.62 6.48
C ARG A 171 0.62 5.73 7.26
N ARG A 172 -0.19 6.70 7.68
CA ARG A 172 0.30 7.94 8.32
C ARG A 172 0.61 7.72 9.79
N PRO A 173 1.49 8.51 10.41
CA PRO A 173 1.64 8.52 11.85
C PRO A 173 0.32 8.86 12.56
N THR A 174 -0.07 8.12 13.60
CA THR A 174 -1.34 8.33 14.35
C THR A 174 -1.24 9.41 15.44
N ARG A 175 -0.04 9.65 15.98
CA ARG A 175 0.23 10.65 17.03
C ARG A 175 0.84 11.96 16.53
N LEU A 176 1.09 12.09 15.22
CA LEU A 176 0.97 13.40 14.63
C LEU A 176 -0.53 13.61 14.60
N ALA A 177 -1.06 14.38 15.56
CA ALA A 177 -2.41 14.91 15.45
C ALA A 177 -2.65 15.25 13.99
N GLU A 178 -3.76 14.76 13.43
CA GLU A 178 -4.20 15.20 12.12
C GLU A 178 -3.95 16.70 12.05
N SER A 179 -3.29 17.18 11.00
CA SER A 179 -3.24 18.61 10.77
C SER A 179 -4.68 19.03 10.50
N ILE A 180 -5.47 19.25 11.56
CA ILE A 180 -6.78 19.83 11.47
C ILE A 180 -6.55 21.15 10.75
N ARG A 181 -7.27 21.36 9.64
CA ARG A 181 -7.25 22.66 8.98
C ARG A 181 -7.68 23.69 10.01
N LEU A 182 -6.72 24.50 10.44
CA LEU A 182 -6.98 25.62 11.31
C LEU A 182 -8.05 26.50 10.67
N THR A 183 -8.92 27.04 11.51
CA THR A 183 -9.87 28.05 11.07
C THR A 183 -9.10 29.27 10.54
N ALA A 184 -9.73 30.09 9.70
CA ALA A 184 -9.11 31.33 9.23
C ALA A 184 -8.72 32.25 10.40
N GLU A 185 -9.48 32.20 11.50
CA GLU A 185 -9.19 32.90 12.75
C GLU A 185 -7.91 32.38 13.39
N ASP A 186 -7.76 31.07 13.55
CA ASP A 186 -6.56 30.46 14.14
C ASP A 186 -5.30 30.67 13.33
N ALA A 187 -5.43 30.61 12.01
CA ALA A 187 -4.35 30.97 11.11
C ALA A 187 -3.92 32.44 11.30
N ALA A 188 -4.88 33.35 11.51
CA ALA A 188 -4.57 34.75 11.81
C ALA A 188 -3.90 34.92 13.18
N THR A 189 -4.36 34.19 14.21
CA THR A 189 -3.72 34.17 15.54
C THR A 189 -2.28 33.68 15.45
N LEU A 190 -2.01 32.59 14.71
CA LEU A 190 -0.64 32.10 14.54
C LEU A 190 0.29 33.06 13.81
N ASN A 191 -0.24 33.78 12.81
CA ASN A 191 0.52 34.84 12.15
C ASN A 191 0.90 35.94 13.16
N GLU A 192 0.01 36.29 14.07
CA GLU A 192 0.28 37.27 15.12
C GLU A 192 1.30 36.75 16.15
N VAL A 193 1.16 35.49 16.60
CA VAL A 193 2.18 34.82 17.43
C VAL A 193 3.56 34.92 16.78
N GLY A 194 3.66 34.65 15.47
CA GLY A 194 4.92 34.76 14.74
C GLY A 194 5.53 36.17 14.76
N LYS A 195 4.70 37.23 14.72
CA LYS A 195 5.16 38.62 14.84
C LYS A 195 5.66 38.90 16.25
N LEU A 196 4.90 38.55 17.29
CA LEU A 196 5.26 38.76 18.70
C LEU A 196 6.55 38.01 19.05
N MET A 197 6.69 36.76 18.60
CA MET A 197 7.94 36.01 18.76
C MET A 197 9.12 36.69 18.05
N SER A 198 8.89 37.32 16.88
CA SER A 198 9.93 38.05 16.15
C SER A 198 10.33 39.35 16.83
N SER A 199 9.39 40.05 17.49
CA SER A 199 9.66 41.24 18.30
C SER A 199 10.15 40.92 19.73
N SER A 200 10.25 39.64 20.09
CA SER A 200 10.60 39.16 21.44
C SER A 200 9.57 39.51 22.52
N ASP A 201 8.31 39.72 22.15
CA ASP A 201 7.17 39.94 23.05
C ASP A 201 6.64 38.57 23.54
N TRP A 202 7.45 37.88 24.35
CA TRP A 202 7.24 36.47 24.69
C TRP A 202 6.00 36.21 25.55
N ASP A 203 5.65 37.12 26.47
CA ASP A 203 4.48 36.97 27.33
C ASP A 203 3.17 37.06 26.54
N ASP A 204 3.07 38.02 25.62
CA ASP A 204 1.89 38.18 24.77
C ASP A 204 1.76 37.01 23.78
N ALA A 205 2.89 36.57 23.21
CA ALA A 205 2.93 35.36 22.37
C ALA A 205 2.49 34.11 23.16
N ALA A 206 2.95 33.96 24.40
CA ALA A 206 2.58 32.86 25.28
C ALA A 206 1.07 32.88 25.60
N GLN A 207 0.47 34.04 25.82
CA GLN A 207 -0.97 34.12 26.08
C GLN A 207 -1.80 33.65 24.89
N LEU A 208 -1.46 34.07 23.66
CA LEU A 208 -2.15 33.62 22.45
C LEU A 208 -1.95 32.13 22.19
N LEU A 209 -0.74 31.60 22.43
CA LEU A 209 -0.45 30.18 22.28
C LEU A 209 -1.15 29.31 23.32
N LYS A 210 -1.38 29.84 24.53
CA LYS A 210 -2.19 29.18 25.55
C LYS A 210 -3.64 29.01 25.09
N ASP A 211 -4.24 30.08 24.56
CA ASP A 211 -5.61 30.03 24.05
C ASP A 211 -5.72 29.05 22.87
N LEU A 212 -4.70 29.00 21.98
CA LEU A 212 -4.63 28.01 20.90
C LEU A 212 -4.50 26.57 21.42
N ALA A 213 -3.65 26.34 22.42
CA ALA A 213 -3.47 25.02 23.03
C ALA A 213 -4.73 24.52 23.76
N GLU A 214 -5.52 25.42 24.35
CA GLU A 214 -6.80 25.08 24.99
C GLU A 214 -7.89 24.74 23.97
N ARG A 215 -7.89 25.40 22.80
CA ARG A 215 -8.87 25.17 21.73
C ARG A 215 -8.55 23.98 20.84
N HIS A 216 -7.27 23.61 20.75
CA HIS A 216 -6.76 22.48 19.97
C HIS A 216 -5.91 21.56 20.84
N PRO A 217 -6.49 20.94 21.89
CA PRO A 217 -5.74 20.12 22.86
C PRO A 217 -5.05 18.90 22.23
N GLU A 218 -5.51 18.45 21.06
CA GLU A 218 -4.88 17.40 20.27
C GLU A 218 -3.59 17.87 19.57
N GLN A 219 -3.38 19.16 19.32
CA GLN A 219 -2.24 19.66 18.55
C GLN A 219 -1.02 19.94 19.44
N SER A 220 -0.13 18.96 19.55
CA SER A 220 1.12 19.06 20.34
C SER A 220 2.04 20.25 20.00
N ILE A 221 1.91 20.86 18.82
CA ILE A 221 2.75 22.00 18.42
C ILE A 221 2.47 23.25 19.27
N PHE A 222 1.23 23.49 19.69
CA PHE A 222 0.87 24.68 20.47
C PHE A 222 1.43 24.66 21.89
N PRO A 223 1.25 23.60 22.71
CA PRO A 223 1.91 23.53 24.02
C PRO A 223 3.45 23.51 23.89
N TYR A 224 4.03 22.96 22.81
CA TYR A 224 5.47 23.05 22.58
C TYR A 224 5.93 24.49 22.30
N GLN A 225 5.26 25.22 21.39
CA GLN A 225 5.58 26.62 21.10
C GLN A 225 5.32 27.52 22.32
N LEU A 226 4.28 27.23 23.09
CA LEU A 226 4.00 27.89 24.36
C LEU A 226 5.16 27.70 25.34
N ALA A 227 5.67 26.48 25.47
CA ALA A 227 6.85 26.20 26.29
C ALA A 227 8.08 27.00 25.83
N CYS A 228 8.30 27.12 24.52
CA CYS A 228 9.36 27.97 23.97
C CYS A 228 9.21 29.43 24.39
N CYS A 229 8.00 29.99 24.31
CA CYS A 229 7.73 31.37 24.73
C CYS A 229 7.90 31.55 26.25
N LEU A 230 7.39 30.62 27.06
CA LEU A 230 7.54 30.64 28.52
C LEU A 230 9.00 30.52 28.95
N ALA A 231 9.80 29.69 28.27
CA ALA A 231 11.23 29.58 28.53
C ALA A 231 11.99 30.89 28.21
N LYS A 232 11.53 31.63 27.19
CA LYS A 232 12.06 32.95 26.81
C LYS A 232 11.57 34.09 27.71
N ALA A 233 10.37 33.95 28.28
CA ALA A 233 9.79 34.85 29.27
C ALA A 233 10.28 34.56 30.71
N GLU A 234 11.35 33.76 30.87
CA GLU A 234 11.93 33.41 32.18
C GLU A 234 10.96 32.71 33.14
N LYS A 235 10.01 31.91 32.61
CA LYS A 235 9.05 31.09 33.35
C LYS A 235 9.33 29.58 33.18
N PRO A 236 10.44 29.06 33.73
CA PRO A 236 10.91 27.73 33.37
C PRO A 236 10.04 26.59 33.92
N GLU A 237 9.40 26.74 35.08
CA GLU A 237 8.49 25.72 35.63
C GLU A 237 7.25 25.55 34.75
N GLU A 238 6.67 26.66 34.29
CA GLU A 238 5.53 26.65 33.37
C GLU A 238 5.93 26.08 32.00
N ALA A 239 7.13 26.43 31.52
CA ALA A 239 7.65 25.88 30.27
C ALA A 239 7.78 24.35 30.34
N ILE A 240 8.34 23.79 31.42
CA ILE A 240 8.45 22.33 31.60
C ILE A 240 7.08 21.67 31.62
N LYS A 241 6.10 22.24 32.33
CA LYS A 241 4.72 21.72 32.33
C LYS A 241 4.13 21.68 30.91
N GLN A 242 4.38 22.72 30.10
CA GLN A 242 3.88 22.74 28.73
C GLN A 242 4.63 21.79 27.79
N LEU A 243 5.92 21.51 28.04
CA LEU A 243 6.62 20.42 27.35
C LEU A 243 6.02 19.05 27.68
N GLN A 244 5.62 18.81 28.94
CA GLN A 244 4.91 17.59 29.35
C GLN A 244 3.54 17.48 28.66
N ASN A 245 2.75 18.56 28.66
CA ASN A 245 1.48 18.61 27.93
C ASN A 245 1.70 18.35 26.42
N ALA A 246 2.76 18.90 25.83
CA ALA A 246 3.09 18.66 24.44
C ALA A 246 3.35 17.18 24.18
N SER A 247 4.09 16.50 25.06
CA SER A 247 4.33 15.05 24.94
C SER A 247 3.07 14.21 25.13
N GLU A 248 2.18 14.59 26.05
CA GLU A 248 0.86 13.95 26.22
C GLU A 248 -0.01 14.12 24.97
N ALA A 249 0.08 15.29 24.32
CA ALA A 249 -0.58 15.58 23.04
C ALA A 249 0.16 15.00 21.81
N GLY A 250 1.23 14.21 21.99
CA GLY A 250 1.91 13.48 20.91
C GLY A 250 3.23 14.09 20.39
N TRP A 251 3.79 15.10 21.07
CA TRP A 251 5.13 15.60 20.75
C TRP A 251 6.18 14.52 21.00
N TRP A 252 7.02 14.26 19.99
CA TRP A 252 8.01 13.17 20.04
C TRP A 252 9.44 13.61 19.76
N ASN A 253 9.65 14.82 19.22
CA ASN A 253 10.92 15.18 18.58
C ASN A 253 11.95 15.74 19.58
N ALA A 254 12.48 14.86 20.44
CA ALA A 254 13.53 15.19 21.42
C ALA A 254 14.78 15.82 20.77
N GLY A 255 15.14 15.36 19.57
CA GLY A 255 16.27 15.88 18.81
C GLY A 255 16.09 17.32 18.31
N MET A 256 14.84 17.73 18.04
CA MET A 256 14.52 19.13 17.77
C MET A 256 14.55 19.95 19.06
N ALA A 257 13.90 19.47 20.11
CA ALA A 257 13.87 20.16 21.40
C ALA A 257 15.28 20.41 21.99
N ARG A 258 16.22 19.47 21.81
CA ARG A 258 17.63 19.66 22.20
C ARG A 258 18.31 20.82 21.48
N ARG A 259 17.97 21.05 20.21
CA ARG A 259 18.64 22.04 19.35
C ARG A 259 17.90 23.37 19.27
N ASP A 260 16.64 23.40 19.71
CA ASP A 260 15.83 24.60 19.74
C ASP A 260 16.50 25.67 20.60
N GLN A 261 16.64 26.87 20.03
CA GLN A 261 17.33 27.98 20.68
C GLN A 261 16.45 28.66 21.74
N HIS A 262 15.13 28.47 21.69
CA HIS A 262 14.23 29.03 22.70
C HIS A 262 14.30 28.27 24.03
N LEU A 263 14.72 26.99 24.00
CA LEU A 263 14.79 26.12 25.18
C LEU A 263 16.19 26.07 25.81
N VAL A 264 17.12 26.94 25.40
CA VAL A 264 18.50 26.96 25.92
C VAL A 264 18.54 27.09 27.44
N SER A 265 17.67 27.93 28.02
CA SER A 265 17.58 28.16 29.47
C SER A 265 17.18 26.90 30.26
N LEU A 266 16.56 25.91 29.61
CA LEU A 266 16.10 24.67 30.26
C LEU A 266 17.12 23.53 30.21
N ARG A 267 18.14 23.61 29.33
CA ARG A 267 18.99 22.45 28.97
C ARG A 267 19.72 21.79 30.15
N GLU A 268 20.11 22.58 31.14
CA GLU A 268 20.81 22.08 32.32
C GLU A 268 19.88 21.59 33.43
N ARG A 269 18.57 21.86 33.34
CA ARG A 269 17.61 21.39 34.34
C ARG A 269 17.40 19.88 34.25
N GLU A 270 17.32 19.24 35.41
CA GLU A 270 17.13 17.79 35.50
C GLU A 270 15.76 17.34 34.99
N ASP A 271 14.71 18.15 35.18
CA ASP A 271 13.36 17.87 34.67
C ASP A 271 13.28 17.97 33.13
N PHE A 272 14.01 18.90 32.52
CA PHE A 272 14.15 18.97 31.05
C PHE A 272 14.91 17.77 30.49
N LYS A 273 16.02 17.37 31.14
CA LYS A 273 16.78 16.17 30.76
C LYS A 273 15.92 14.91 30.91
N ALA A 274 15.15 14.79 31.99
CA ALA A 274 14.23 13.69 32.22
C ALA A 274 13.10 13.67 31.19
N TRP A 275 12.51 14.82 30.84
CA TRP A 275 11.51 14.92 29.78
C TRP A 275 12.10 14.52 28.42
N LEU A 276 13.28 15.03 28.05
CA LEU A 276 13.97 14.61 26.83
C LEU A 276 14.27 13.10 26.80
N ALA A 277 14.60 12.51 27.94
CA ALA A 277 14.82 11.07 28.06
C ALA A 277 13.50 10.28 27.94
N SER A 278 12.38 10.82 28.45
CA SER A 278 11.06 10.20 28.31
C SER A 278 10.56 10.16 26.86
N LEU A 279 11.05 11.08 26.02
CA LEU A 279 10.81 11.10 24.59
C LEU A 279 11.74 10.17 23.79
N GLU A 280 12.71 9.53 24.45
CA GLU A 280 13.68 8.66 23.80
C GLU A 280 13.48 7.17 24.15
N PRO A 281 13.47 6.29 23.13
CA PRO A 281 13.46 6.61 21.71
C PRO A 281 12.13 7.24 21.29
N PRO A 282 12.07 8.09 20.25
CA PRO A 282 10.80 8.59 19.76
C PRO A 282 9.98 7.40 19.24
N LEU A 283 9.01 6.98 20.04
CA LEU A 283 8.04 5.97 19.66
C LEU A 283 6.81 6.70 19.14
N PHE A 284 6.57 6.59 17.85
CA PHE A 284 5.28 6.93 17.28
C PHE A 284 4.72 5.75 16.51
N GLU A 285 3.41 5.69 16.49
CA GLU A 285 2.66 4.67 15.80
C GLU A 285 2.25 5.17 14.42
N VAL A 286 2.15 4.25 13.47
CA VAL A 286 1.52 4.50 12.18
C VAL A 286 0.15 3.84 12.18
N GLN A 287 -0.73 4.33 11.31
CA GLN A 287 -2.05 3.74 11.11
C GLN A 287 -1.89 2.23 10.82
N PRO A 288 -2.80 1.37 11.32
CA PRO A 288 -2.68 -0.08 11.17
C PRO A 288 -2.55 -0.52 9.71
N SER A 289 -1.85 -1.62 9.47
CA SER A 289 -1.80 -2.24 8.14
C SER A 289 -3.21 -2.56 7.65
N LEU A 290 -3.44 -2.38 6.35
CA LEU A 290 -4.70 -2.70 5.69
C LEU A 290 -4.46 -3.74 4.60
N ARG A 291 -5.45 -4.63 4.45
CA ARG A 291 -5.60 -5.49 3.29
C ARG A 291 -6.25 -4.66 2.19
N ILE A 292 -5.71 -4.72 0.98
CA ILE A 292 -6.24 -3.97 -0.16
C ILE A 292 -7.31 -4.80 -0.84
N GLU A 293 -8.53 -4.27 -0.86
CA GLU A 293 -9.68 -4.91 -1.49
C GLU A 293 -9.83 -4.37 -2.92
N PRO A 294 -10.15 -5.23 -3.91
CA PRO A 294 -10.43 -4.72 -5.24
C PRO A 294 -11.62 -3.77 -5.26
N GLY A 295 -11.46 -2.70 -6.04
CA GLY A 295 -12.37 -1.56 -6.04
C GLY A 295 -12.07 -0.50 -4.97
N ASP A 296 -11.14 -0.72 -4.03
CA ASP A 296 -10.81 0.28 -3.00
C ASP A 296 -10.44 1.64 -3.62
N ARG A 297 -11.11 2.69 -3.14
CA ARG A 297 -10.89 4.09 -3.51
C ARG A 297 -10.55 4.90 -2.26
N TRP A 298 -9.66 5.88 -2.39
CA TRP A 298 -9.06 6.57 -1.26
C TRP A 298 -9.28 8.09 -1.32
N ALA A 299 -9.91 8.62 -0.27
CA ALA A 299 -10.06 10.05 -0.05
C ALA A 299 -8.72 10.71 0.31
N ALA A 300 -8.66 12.03 0.26
CA ALA A 300 -7.42 12.78 0.50
C ALA A 300 -6.87 12.59 1.93
N ASP A 301 -7.75 12.33 2.89
CA ASP A 301 -7.43 11.98 4.28
C ASP A 301 -6.99 10.51 4.45
N GLY A 302 -6.92 9.73 3.37
CA GLY A 302 -6.54 8.31 3.32
C GLY A 302 -7.53 7.36 3.97
N THR A 303 -8.80 7.78 4.10
CA THR A 303 -9.91 6.87 4.35
C THR A 303 -10.43 6.27 3.04
N ARG A 304 -11.10 5.12 3.12
CA ARG A 304 -11.83 4.53 1.98
C ARG A 304 -13.05 5.38 1.65
N SER A 305 -13.26 5.68 0.38
CA SER A 305 -14.37 6.53 -0.09
C SER A 305 -14.67 6.25 -1.56
N ASP A 306 -15.94 6.08 -1.91
CA ASP A 306 -16.39 5.85 -3.30
C ASP A 306 -16.04 7.03 -4.24
N GLU A 307 -15.90 8.24 -3.71
CA GLU A 307 -15.46 9.44 -4.45
C GLU A 307 -13.92 9.59 -4.49
N GLY A 308 -13.20 8.64 -3.90
CA GLY A 308 -11.74 8.64 -3.81
C GLY A 308 -11.02 8.30 -5.12
N ARG A 309 -9.69 8.29 -5.05
CA ARG A 309 -8.83 7.80 -6.14
C ARG A 309 -8.62 6.31 -6.02
N ARG A 310 -8.68 5.58 -7.14
CA ARG A 310 -8.31 4.17 -7.20
C ARG A 310 -6.82 4.05 -7.54
N TYR A 311 -6.18 3.03 -7.00
CA TYR A 311 -4.79 2.70 -7.30
C TYR A 311 -4.66 1.27 -7.80
N LEU A 312 -3.62 1.00 -8.60
CA LEU A 312 -3.23 -0.36 -9.01
C LEU A 312 -1.85 -0.67 -8.45
N LEU A 313 -1.75 -1.51 -7.44
CA LEU A 313 -0.44 -1.95 -6.91
C LEU A 313 0.43 -2.47 -8.07
N SER A 314 1.72 -2.19 -8.05
CA SER A 314 2.56 -2.61 -9.18
C SER A 314 3.95 -3.07 -8.77
N THR A 315 4.40 -4.13 -9.43
CA THR A 315 5.76 -4.67 -9.28
C THR A 315 6.28 -5.08 -10.64
N MET A 316 7.61 -5.10 -10.80
CA MET A 316 8.25 -5.93 -11.81
C MET A 316 8.68 -7.25 -11.17
N LEU A 317 8.36 -8.38 -11.79
CA LEU A 317 8.80 -9.69 -11.34
C LEU A 317 10.33 -9.82 -11.41
N SER A 318 10.93 -9.20 -12.44
CA SER A 318 12.39 -9.11 -12.59
C SER A 318 12.78 -7.98 -13.54
N VAL A 319 14.03 -7.52 -13.44
CA VAL A 319 14.66 -6.62 -14.42
C VAL A 319 15.88 -7.32 -15.00
N THR A 320 15.83 -7.61 -16.30
CA THR A 320 16.86 -8.40 -17.02
C THR A 320 17.76 -7.57 -17.94
N ALA A 321 17.67 -6.24 -17.86
CA ALA A 321 18.56 -5.31 -18.55
C ALA A 321 20.01 -5.41 -18.01
N GLU A 322 20.97 -4.69 -18.62
CA GLU A 322 22.36 -4.65 -18.14
C GLU A 322 22.44 -4.23 -16.65
N ASN A 323 23.20 -5.00 -15.85
CA ASN A 323 23.28 -4.95 -14.37
C ASN A 323 21.98 -5.38 -13.65
N GLY A 324 21.05 -5.99 -14.38
CA GLY A 324 19.88 -6.70 -13.87
C GLY A 324 20.20 -8.14 -13.47
N LEU A 325 19.14 -8.94 -13.32
CA LEU A 325 19.22 -10.38 -13.11
C LEU A 325 19.29 -11.12 -14.45
N ASN A 326 19.93 -12.29 -14.46
CA ASN A 326 19.75 -13.23 -15.57
C ASN A 326 18.45 -14.05 -15.40
N LEU A 327 18.13 -14.88 -16.40
CA LEU A 327 16.92 -15.71 -16.37
C LEU A 327 16.88 -16.64 -15.15
N ASP A 328 17.94 -17.42 -14.91
CA ASP A 328 17.98 -18.38 -13.79
C ASP A 328 17.82 -17.68 -12.43
N GLU A 329 18.51 -16.55 -12.23
CA GLU A 329 18.36 -15.70 -11.04
C GLU A 329 16.92 -15.21 -10.86
N SER A 330 16.23 -14.88 -11.97
CA SER A 330 14.84 -14.42 -11.97
C SER A 330 13.86 -15.55 -11.62
N LEU A 331 14.04 -16.74 -12.19
CA LEU A 331 13.19 -17.89 -11.88
C LEU A 331 13.38 -18.32 -10.42
N GLU A 332 14.62 -18.32 -9.93
CA GLU A 332 14.94 -18.65 -8.53
C GLU A 332 14.39 -17.63 -7.55
N LEU A 333 14.38 -16.33 -7.90
CA LEU A 333 13.69 -15.29 -7.13
C LEU A 333 12.22 -15.63 -6.91
N LEU A 334 11.50 -16.02 -7.98
CA LEU A 334 10.06 -16.33 -7.91
C LEU A 334 9.80 -17.60 -7.08
N ARG A 335 10.55 -18.67 -7.33
CA ARG A 335 10.43 -19.94 -6.58
C ARG A 335 10.63 -19.74 -5.09
N ARG A 336 11.70 -19.02 -4.73
CA ARG A 336 12.02 -18.70 -3.33
C ARG A 336 10.94 -17.82 -2.70
N SER A 337 10.40 -16.86 -3.43
CA SER A 337 9.32 -15.98 -2.94
C SER A 337 8.04 -16.77 -2.65
N LYS A 338 7.61 -17.66 -3.56
CA LYS A 338 6.45 -18.54 -3.34
C LYS A 338 6.66 -19.49 -2.15
N SER A 339 7.87 -20.04 -2.01
CA SER A 339 8.19 -20.99 -0.93
C SER A 339 8.14 -20.37 0.47
N ALA A 340 8.14 -19.04 0.57
CA ALA A 340 8.13 -18.33 1.83
C ALA A 340 6.73 -18.11 2.41
N ASP A 341 5.68 -18.19 1.61
CA ASP A 341 4.31 -17.89 2.04
C ASP A 341 3.89 -18.75 3.25
N GLY A 342 3.32 -18.12 4.27
CA GLY A 342 2.86 -18.77 5.50
C GLY A 342 3.93 -19.52 6.30
N THR A 343 5.22 -19.34 6.00
CA THR A 343 6.31 -20.03 6.72
C THR A 343 6.64 -19.42 8.07
N HIS A 344 6.18 -18.19 8.34
CA HIS A 344 6.48 -17.42 9.55
C HIS A 344 7.98 -17.47 9.92
N PRO A 345 8.86 -16.98 9.02
CA PRO A 345 10.28 -17.25 9.12
C PRO A 345 10.89 -16.65 10.40
N THR A 346 11.62 -17.48 11.15
CA THR A 346 12.43 -17.01 12.28
C THR A 346 13.70 -16.32 11.78
N GLY A 347 14.05 -15.20 12.39
CA GLY A 347 15.29 -14.47 12.09
C GLY A 347 15.24 -13.05 12.59
N THR A 348 16.08 -12.17 12.03
CA THR A 348 16.20 -10.78 12.45
C THR A 348 15.96 -9.80 11.29
N VAL A 349 15.12 -8.78 11.50
CA VAL A 349 15.05 -7.59 10.64
C VAL A 349 16.15 -6.62 11.05
N HIS A 350 17.04 -6.26 10.12
CA HIS A 350 18.17 -5.38 10.39
C HIS A 350 17.95 -3.97 9.87
N TYR A 351 17.96 -2.99 10.78
CA TYR A 351 18.00 -1.56 10.47
C TYR A 351 19.43 -1.04 10.56
N ILE A 352 20.00 -0.58 9.45
CA ILE A 352 21.41 -0.20 9.39
C ILE A 352 21.60 1.30 9.65
N VAL A 353 22.35 1.61 10.71
CA VAL A 353 22.68 2.96 11.17
C VAL A 353 24.07 3.36 10.68
N ASN A 354 24.17 4.52 10.04
CA ASN A 354 25.45 5.16 9.72
C ASN A 354 25.31 6.68 9.51
N LYS A 355 26.42 7.36 9.21
CA LYS A 355 26.47 8.83 9.08
C LYS A 355 25.98 9.34 7.72
N ASN A 356 25.71 8.47 6.74
CA ASN A 356 25.25 8.87 5.40
C ASN A 356 23.80 9.40 5.48
N ILE A 357 23.49 10.45 4.72
CA ILE A 357 22.12 11.00 4.65
C ILE A 357 21.10 9.94 4.24
N ARG A 358 21.52 8.96 3.43
CA ARG A 358 20.73 7.81 3.00
C ARG A 358 20.21 6.96 4.16
N SER A 359 21.00 6.81 5.22
CA SER A 359 20.58 6.13 6.45
C SER A 359 19.90 7.12 7.41
N ARG A 360 20.53 8.27 7.66
CA ARG A 360 20.08 9.27 8.66
C ARG A 360 18.64 9.74 8.48
N THR A 361 18.14 9.80 7.25
CA THR A 361 16.77 10.29 6.98
C THR A 361 15.68 9.32 7.48
N ARG A 362 15.98 8.01 7.62
CA ARG A 362 15.04 6.99 8.12
C ARG A 362 15.30 6.58 9.57
N GLN A 363 16.52 6.81 10.09
CA GLN A 363 16.93 6.46 11.46
C GLN A 363 15.96 6.89 12.57
N PRO A 364 15.35 8.10 12.54
CA PRO A 364 14.41 8.50 13.59
C PRO A 364 13.22 7.55 13.75
N LEU A 365 12.92 6.72 12.75
CA LEU A 365 11.78 5.81 12.74
C LEU A 365 12.14 4.37 13.14
N PHE A 366 13.44 4.04 13.24
CA PHE A 366 13.88 2.66 13.48
C PHE A 366 13.40 2.11 14.81
N ALA A 367 13.52 2.87 15.89
CA ALA A 367 13.09 2.40 17.21
C ALA A 367 11.58 2.13 17.28
N SER A 368 10.77 2.97 16.62
CA SER A 368 9.32 2.76 16.50
C SER A 368 8.99 1.48 15.73
N ALA A 369 9.66 1.25 14.60
CA ALA A 369 9.45 0.06 13.79
C ALA A 369 9.93 -1.22 14.50
N ILE A 370 11.06 -1.18 15.21
CA ILE A 370 11.55 -2.30 16.03
C ILE A 370 10.55 -2.65 17.12
N ALA A 371 10.02 -1.65 17.85
CA ALA A 371 9.02 -1.89 18.88
C ALA A 371 7.69 -2.43 18.30
N ALA A 372 7.31 -2.01 17.09
CA ALA A 372 6.13 -2.54 16.42
C ALA A 372 6.33 -3.99 15.94
N LEU A 373 7.52 -4.34 15.45
CA LEU A 373 7.88 -5.72 15.10
C LEU A 373 7.93 -6.64 16.31
N ASP A 374 8.45 -6.17 17.45
CA ASP A 374 8.48 -6.91 18.71
C ASP A 374 7.06 -7.29 19.19
N ARG A 375 6.09 -6.37 19.06
CA ARG A 375 4.67 -6.66 19.33
C ARG A 375 4.05 -7.71 18.41
N LEU A 376 4.60 -7.88 17.21
CA LEU A 376 4.22 -8.92 16.25
C LEU A 376 5.03 -10.22 16.45
N GLY A 377 5.92 -10.27 17.46
CA GLY A 377 6.80 -11.43 17.69
C GLY A 377 7.95 -11.55 16.70
N VAL A 378 8.22 -10.52 15.90
CA VAL A 378 9.31 -10.50 14.91
C VAL A 378 10.51 -9.76 15.47
N LYS A 379 11.64 -10.45 15.56
CA LYS A 379 12.88 -9.86 16.08
C LYS A 379 13.44 -8.83 15.10
N ALA A 380 13.83 -7.67 15.64
CA ALA A 380 14.48 -6.62 14.87
C ALA A 380 15.59 -5.93 15.67
N GLU A 381 16.62 -5.44 14.98
CA GLU A 381 17.72 -4.72 15.63
C GLU A 381 18.23 -3.57 14.77
N ALA A 382 18.72 -2.51 15.43
CA ALA A 382 19.50 -1.46 14.79
C ALA A 382 21.00 -1.73 14.98
N THR A 383 21.76 -1.76 13.89
CA THR A 383 23.21 -2.02 13.94
C THR A 383 24.00 -0.97 13.17
N ASN A 384 25.19 -0.63 13.67
CA ASN A 384 26.08 0.29 12.99
C ASN A 384 26.80 -0.38 11.82
N GLY A 385 26.75 0.22 10.63
CA GLY A 385 27.47 -0.30 9.47
C GLY A 385 26.91 0.10 8.11
N LEU A 386 27.24 -0.69 7.09
CA LEU A 386 26.66 -0.58 5.75
C LEU A 386 25.68 -1.72 5.46
N LEU A 387 25.95 -2.91 6.01
CA LEU A 387 25.17 -4.14 5.89
C LEU A 387 25.28 -4.92 7.22
N PRO A 388 24.34 -5.84 7.52
CA PRO A 388 24.54 -6.83 8.58
C PRO A 388 25.75 -7.70 8.25
N LYS A 389 26.55 -8.08 9.26
CA LYS A 389 27.76 -8.90 9.07
C LYS A 389 27.61 -10.25 9.74
N GLU A 390 27.99 -11.31 9.03
CA GLU A 390 28.05 -12.69 9.55
C GLU A 390 26.70 -13.12 10.17
N ARG A 391 25.59 -12.78 9.48
CA ARG A 391 24.22 -13.15 9.88
C ARG A 391 23.62 -14.15 8.90
N ASP A 392 23.22 -15.33 9.36
CA ASP A 392 22.58 -16.36 8.52
C ASP A 392 21.03 -16.31 8.57
N ASP A 393 20.46 -15.34 9.28
CA ASP A 393 19.04 -15.24 9.64
C ASP A 393 18.39 -13.90 9.24
N VAL A 394 18.85 -13.26 8.16
CA VAL A 394 18.29 -11.97 7.71
C VAL A 394 16.91 -12.20 7.09
N ILE A 395 15.84 -11.82 7.79
CA ILE A 395 14.44 -11.88 7.31
C ILE A 395 13.93 -10.53 6.80
N GLY A 396 14.68 -9.46 7.02
CA GLY A 396 14.40 -8.14 6.50
C GLY A 396 15.62 -7.23 6.63
N LEU A 397 15.79 -6.29 5.71
CA LEU A 397 16.89 -5.33 5.73
C LEU A 397 16.38 -3.94 5.35
N MET A 398 16.83 -2.95 6.10
CA MET A 398 16.75 -1.55 5.71
C MET A 398 18.14 -0.90 5.80
N ALA A 399 18.75 -0.71 4.64
CA ALA A 399 20.10 -0.16 4.50
C ALA A 399 20.10 1.22 3.86
N GLY A 400 21.21 1.97 3.96
CA GLY A 400 21.40 3.31 3.37
C GLY A 400 22.86 3.63 3.05
N SER A 401 23.26 3.48 1.79
CA SER A 401 24.62 3.60 1.24
C SER A 401 24.58 3.96 -0.27
N ALA A 402 25.68 4.41 -0.86
CA ALA A 402 25.74 4.52 -2.32
C ALA A 402 26.13 3.19 -2.96
N ILE A 403 27.05 2.47 -2.32
CA ILE A 403 27.67 1.23 -2.78
C ILE A 403 27.70 0.27 -1.60
N PHE A 404 27.44 -1.01 -1.87
CA PHE A 404 27.61 -2.10 -0.92
C PHE A 404 28.10 -3.36 -1.63
N ASP A 405 28.68 -4.27 -0.85
CA ASP A 405 29.15 -5.59 -1.28
C ASP A 405 28.48 -6.63 -0.37
N TRP A 406 27.46 -7.31 -0.89
CA TRP A 406 26.71 -8.30 -0.12
C TRP A 406 27.56 -9.54 0.20
N PRO A 407 28.28 -10.17 -0.76
CA PRO A 407 29.19 -11.28 -0.45
C PRO A 407 30.19 -10.99 0.68
N ALA A 408 30.80 -9.81 0.69
CA ALA A 408 31.75 -9.41 1.74
C ALA A 408 31.12 -9.30 3.14
N SER A 409 29.80 -9.14 3.22
CA SER A 409 29.08 -9.14 4.49
C SER A 409 29.03 -10.53 5.15
N LYS A 410 29.19 -11.60 4.36
CA LYS A 410 28.97 -13.00 4.74
C LYS A 410 27.61 -13.27 5.37
N SER A 411 26.63 -12.43 5.08
CA SER A 411 25.26 -12.60 5.55
C SER A 411 24.41 -13.33 4.51
N LYS A 412 23.32 -13.96 4.97
CA LYS A 412 22.35 -14.67 4.12
C LYS A 412 20.95 -14.23 4.45
N MET A 413 20.18 -13.98 3.39
CA MET A 413 18.76 -13.70 3.49
C MET A 413 17.96 -14.99 3.52
N LYS A 414 16.91 -15.02 4.34
CA LYS A 414 15.92 -16.10 4.34
C LYS A 414 14.92 -15.91 3.20
N PRO A 415 14.29 -17.00 2.70
CA PRO A 415 13.17 -16.88 1.78
C PRO A 415 12.12 -15.89 2.29
N GLY A 416 11.59 -15.07 1.38
CA GLY A 416 10.62 -14.02 1.71
C GLY A 416 11.22 -12.71 2.19
N ALA A 417 12.54 -12.61 2.46
CA ALA A 417 13.09 -11.37 3.00
C ALA A 417 12.94 -10.17 2.04
N ILE A 418 12.46 -9.03 2.56
CA ILE A 418 12.55 -7.75 1.85
C ILE A 418 13.87 -7.07 2.22
N ALA A 419 14.61 -6.62 1.21
CA ALA A 419 15.83 -5.84 1.42
C ALA A 419 15.69 -4.48 0.73
N GLU A 420 15.45 -3.44 1.53
CA GLU A 420 15.23 -2.09 1.04
C GLU A 420 16.44 -1.20 1.29
N HIS A 421 16.71 -0.34 0.31
CA HIS A 421 17.87 0.53 0.33
C HIS A 421 17.60 1.89 -0.31
N LEU A 422 17.73 2.93 0.50
CA LEU A 422 17.70 4.31 0.02
C LEU A 422 19.00 4.65 -0.70
N THR A 423 18.95 4.66 -2.02
CA THR A 423 19.98 5.21 -2.90
C THR A 423 19.35 5.89 -4.12
N SER A 424 20.14 6.71 -4.84
CA SER A 424 19.62 7.63 -5.87
C SER A 424 19.36 6.98 -7.23
N PHE A 425 20.05 5.88 -7.53
CA PHE A 425 20.04 5.24 -8.84
C PHE A 425 19.87 3.73 -8.74
N GLY A 426 19.27 3.25 -7.64
CA GLY A 426 19.08 1.83 -7.38
C GLY A 426 18.21 1.11 -8.43
N GLY A 427 17.35 1.87 -9.14
CA GLY A 427 16.50 1.39 -10.23
C GLY A 427 16.95 1.86 -11.62
N VAL A 428 18.18 2.35 -11.78
CA VAL A 428 18.72 2.78 -13.09
C VAL A 428 19.55 1.66 -13.70
N PHE A 429 19.04 1.07 -14.78
CA PHE A 429 19.67 -0.02 -15.53
C PHE A 429 20.16 0.43 -16.92
N GLY A 430 21.03 -0.36 -17.55
CA GLY A 430 21.54 -0.07 -18.90
C GLY A 430 22.65 0.99 -18.96
N ARG A 431 23.17 1.44 -17.82
CA ARG A 431 24.33 2.35 -17.74
C ARG A 431 25.03 2.29 -16.39
N LYS A 432 26.35 2.52 -16.38
CA LYS A 432 27.11 2.71 -15.14
C LYS A 432 26.69 4.00 -14.46
N ASN A 433 26.28 3.91 -13.20
CA ASN A 433 25.82 5.05 -12.39
C ASN A 433 26.59 5.21 -11.05
N GLY A 434 27.58 4.33 -10.79
CA GLY A 434 28.42 4.37 -9.60
C GLY A 434 27.73 3.96 -8.28
N GLN A 435 26.54 3.37 -8.35
CA GLN A 435 25.78 2.88 -7.20
C GLN A 435 25.37 1.43 -7.40
N THR A 436 25.18 0.68 -6.30
CA THR A 436 24.69 -0.70 -6.37
C THR A 436 23.18 -0.71 -6.65
N GLN A 437 22.76 -1.45 -7.68
CA GLN A 437 21.35 -1.62 -8.04
C GLN A 437 20.60 -2.49 -7.02
N LEU A 438 19.26 -2.32 -6.98
CA LEU A 438 18.37 -3.12 -6.14
C LEU A 438 18.49 -4.63 -6.43
N THR A 439 18.84 -5.00 -7.66
CA THR A 439 18.97 -6.39 -8.14
C THR A 439 20.07 -7.15 -7.42
N GLU A 440 21.06 -6.47 -6.83
CA GLU A 440 22.10 -7.13 -6.05
C GLU A 440 21.53 -7.81 -4.79
N PHE A 441 20.50 -7.23 -4.16
CA PHE A 441 19.82 -7.90 -3.06
C PHE A 441 18.96 -9.09 -3.55
N LEU A 442 18.28 -8.93 -4.68
CA LEU A 442 17.45 -10.00 -5.27
C LEU A 442 18.31 -11.21 -5.66
N ARG A 443 19.48 -10.97 -6.28
CA ARG A 443 20.51 -11.97 -6.60
C ARG A 443 20.94 -12.76 -5.36
N HIS A 444 20.94 -12.13 -4.20
CA HIS A 444 21.44 -12.71 -2.96
C HIS A 444 20.36 -13.13 -1.96
N GLY A 445 19.12 -13.30 -2.42
CA GLY A 445 18.10 -14.00 -1.65
C GLY A 445 16.89 -13.17 -1.25
N ALA A 446 16.89 -11.85 -1.48
CA ALA A 446 15.70 -11.04 -1.22
C ALA A 446 14.54 -11.51 -2.12
N ALA A 447 13.32 -11.51 -1.60
CA ALA A 447 12.08 -11.67 -2.34
C ALA A 447 11.62 -10.34 -2.98
N GLY A 448 12.07 -9.21 -2.40
CA GLY A 448 11.69 -7.88 -2.85
C GLY A 448 12.74 -6.83 -2.54
N SER A 449 12.86 -5.86 -3.45
CA SER A 449 13.64 -4.64 -3.26
C SER A 449 13.03 -3.50 -4.09
N SER A 450 13.53 -2.29 -3.88
CA SER A 450 13.12 -1.14 -4.67
C SER A 450 14.29 -0.19 -4.93
N GLY A 451 14.14 0.66 -5.95
CA GLY A 451 15.17 1.60 -6.32
C GLY A 451 14.61 2.77 -7.12
N THR A 452 15.19 3.95 -6.94
CA THR A 452 14.78 5.12 -7.71
C THR A 452 15.40 5.11 -9.10
N VAL A 453 14.60 5.50 -10.09
CA VAL A 453 14.98 5.47 -11.53
C VAL A 453 15.65 6.77 -12.00
N THR A 454 15.87 7.70 -11.09
CA THR A 454 16.45 9.03 -11.29
C THR A 454 16.81 9.59 -9.92
N GLU A 455 17.66 10.62 -9.87
CA GLU A 455 18.07 11.26 -8.62
C GLU A 455 16.85 11.80 -7.86
N PRO A 456 16.53 11.23 -6.68
CA PRO A 456 15.34 11.61 -5.92
C PRO A 456 15.61 12.71 -4.89
N TYR A 457 16.89 13.02 -4.59
CA TYR A 457 17.32 13.64 -3.33
C TYR A 457 16.95 12.78 -2.10
N ALA A 458 17.57 13.04 -0.95
CA ALA A 458 17.29 12.30 0.28
C ALA A 458 15.99 12.75 0.98
N ILE A 459 14.87 12.73 0.24
CA ILE A 459 13.54 13.12 0.70
C ILE A 459 12.77 11.87 1.14
N PRO A 460 12.43 11.72 2.43
CA PRO A 460 11.81 10.50 2.97
C PRO A 460 10.55 10.04 2.22
N ASN A 461 9.69 10.97 1.80
CA ASN A 461 8.42 10.67 1.12
C ASN A 461 8.56 9.80 -0.12
N LYS A 462 9.73 9.82 -0.78
CA LYS A 462 9.99 9.11 -2.04
C LYS A 462 10.48 7.68 -1.84
N PHE A 463 10.66 7.26 -0.59
CA PHE A 463 11.19 5.96 -0.24
C PHE A 463 10.27 5.25 0.76
N PRO A 464 10.29 3.91 0.79
CA PRO A 464 9.66 3.18 1.87
C PRO A 464 10.24 3.59 3.23
N ASN A 465 9.35 3.81 4.20
CA ASN A 465 9.73 4.06 5.58
C ASN A 465 10.00 2.73 6.33
N PRO A 466 10.60 2.76 7.54
CA PRO A 466 10.90 1.55 8.33
C PRO A 466 9.73 0.63 8.67
N PHE A 467 8.49 1.12 8.62
CA PHE A 467 7.28 0.32 8.84
C PHE A 467 6.92 -0.57 7.65
N LEU A 468 7.64 -0.49 6.53
CA LEU A 468 7.61 -1.51 5.46
C LEU A 468 7.63 -2.94 6.04
N HIS A 469 8.61 -3.21 6.91
CA HIS A 469 8.77 -4.52 7.54
C HIS A 469 7.64 -4.84 8.52
N VAL A 470 7.05 -3.82 9.15
CA VAL A 470 5.91 -3.97 10.07
C VAL A 470 4.65 -4.37 9.30
N HIS A 471 4.36 -3.71 8.17
CA HIS A 471 3.23 -4.06 7.32
C HIS A 471 3.37 -5.49 6.79
N TYR A 472 4.58 -5.86 6.37
CA TYR A 472 4.87 -7.18 5.87
C TYR A 472 4.75 -8.27 6.94
N ALA A 473 5.28 -8.03 8.14
CA ALA A 473 5.12 -8.91 9.31
C ALA A 473 3.67 -9.00 9.82
N ALA A 474 2.84 -7.98 9.57
CA ALA A 474 1.41 -8.02 9.86
C ALA A 474 0.62 -8.87 8.84
N GLY A 475 1.29 -9.50 7.87
CA GLY A 475 0.71 -10.41 6.88
C GLY A 475 0.25 -9.74 5.59
N CYS A 476 0.59 -8.46 5.36
CA CYS A 476 0.47 -7.88 4.03
C CYS A 476 1.37 -8.63 3.04
N THR A 477 0.95 -8.68 1.79
CA THR A 477 1.80 -9.09 0.67
C THR A 477 2.94 -8.07 0.47
N LEU A 478 3.97 -8.47 -0.28
CA LEU A 478 5.08 -7.60 -0.64
C LEU A 478 4.61 -6.30 -1.29
N ALA A 479 3.68 -6.37 -2.25
CA ALA A 479 3.15 -5.18 -2.93
C ALA A 479 2.41 -4.26 -1.94
N GLU A 480 1.52 -4.82 -1.12
CA GLU A 480 0.79 -4.06 -0.10
C GLU A 480 1.74 -3.37 0.89
N ALA A 481 2.80 -4.04 1.34
CA ALA A 481 3.76 -3.49 2.29
C ALA A 481 4.56 -2.31 1.69
N PHE A 482 4.99 -2.39 0.43
CA PHE A 482 5.67 -1.29 -0.25
C PHE A 482 4.77 -0.06 -0.36
N TYR A 483 3.56 -0.20 -0.90
CA TYR A 483 2.68 0.96 -1.11
C TYR A 483 2.06 1.50 0.17
N GLN A 484 2.01 0.74 1.26
CA GLN A 484 1.64 1.28 2.56
C GLN A 484 2.77 2.10 3.23
N SER A 485 4.02 1.96 2.76
CA SER A 485 5.20 2.58 3.39
C SER A 485 5.86 3.72 2.61
N VAL A 486 5.40 4.05 1.39
CA VAL A 486 5.90 5.18 0.57
C VAL A 486 4.80 6.18 0.23
N HIS A 487 5.08 7.49 0.35
CA HIS A 487 4.06 8.54 0.21
C HIS A 487 4.01 9.16 -1.21
N GLY A 488 5.14 9.21 -1.91
CA GLY A 488 5.28 9.66 -3.29
C GLY A 488 6.03 8.61 -4.13
N PRO A 489 5.34 7.57 -4.64
CA PRO A 489 5.98 6.41 -5.27
C PRO A 489 6.42 6.65 -6.71
N TYR A 490 6.15 7.81 -7.33
CA TYR A 490 6.28 7.97 -8.78
C TYR A 490 7.68 7.63 -9.32
N GLN A 491 8.75 7.81 -8.54
CA GLN A 491 10.14 7.50 -8.94
C GLN A 491 10.62 6.11 -8.52
N LEU A 492 9.83 5.40 -7.73
CA LEU A 492 10.25 4.19 -7.05
C LEU A 492 9.86 2.95 -7.87
N LEU A 493 10.86 2.30 -8.44
CA LEU A 493 10.70 0.99 -9.06
C LEU A 493 10.65 -0.09 -7.98
N VAL A 494 9.56 -0.83 -7.88
CA VAL A 494 9.40 -1.97 -6.97
C VAL A 494 9.60 -3.27 -7.75
N VAL A 495 10.49 -4.14 -7.28
CA VAL A 495 10.83 -5.40 -7.97
C VAL A 495 10.75 -6.57 -6.99
N GLY A 496 10.03 -7.63 -7.39
CA GLY A 496 9.79 -8.82 -6.60
C GLY A 496 8.42 -9.44 -6.90
N ASP A 497 8.12 -10.56 -6.24
CA ASP A 497 6.83 -11.22 -6.33
C ASP A 497 5.76 -10.43 -5.53
N PRO A 498 4.72 -9.87 -6.18
CA PRO A 498 3.74 -9.01 -5.51
C PRO A 498 2.92 -9.74 -4.46
N LEU A 499 2.77 -11.06 -4.56
CA LEU A 499 1.93 -11.91 -3.70
C LEU A 499 2.72 -12.58 -2.57
N CYS A 500 4.05 -12.45 -2.54
CA CYS A 500 4.87 -13.03 -1.48
C CYS A 500 4.40 -12.52 -0.11
N ARG A 501 4.08 -13.44 0.82
CA ARG A 501 3.44 -13.12 2.13
C ARG A 501 3.87 -14.09 3.25
N PRO A 502 5.10 -13.97 3.79
CA PRO A 502 5.64 -14.97 4.70
C PRO A 502 4.94 -15.08 6.06
N TRP A 503 4.26 -14.01 6.50
CA TRP A 503 3.56 -13.91 7.79
C TRP A 503 2.02 -13.98 7.66
N ALA A 504 1.51 -14.42 6.52
CA ALA A 504 0.08 -14.67 6.36
C ALA A 504 -0.26 -16.15 6.64
N ASP A 505 -1.25 -16.39 7.48
CA ASP A 505 -1.85 -17.70 7.69
C ASP A 505 -2.70 -18.06 6.46
N GLU A 506 -2.27 -19.09 5.74
CA GLU A 506 -2.98 -19.61 4.58
C GLU A 506 -3.91 -20.76 4.99
N VAL A 507 -5.20 -20.60 4.74
CA VAL A 507 -6.22 -21.61 5.04
C VAL A 507 -6.92 -22.03 3.75
N ALA A 508 -6.93 -23.33 3.48
CA ALA A 508 -7.67 -23.86 2.34
C ALA A 508 -9.17 -23.87 2.64
N LEU A 509 -9.98 -23.34 1.72
CA LEU A 509 -11.43 -23.49 1.76
C LEU A 509 -11.83 -24.73 0.96
N GLN A 510 -12.82 -25.47 1.45
CA GLN A 510 -13.44 -26.54 0.68
C GLN A 510 -14.60 -25.97 -0.13
N ILE A 511 -14.62 -26.30 -1.43
CA ILE A 511 -15.69 -25.92 -2.35
C ILE A 511 -16.47 -27.20 -2.68
N ASP A 512 -17.74 -27.22 -2.30
CA ASP A 512 -18.65 -28.31 -2.64
C ASP A 512 -19.44 -27.91 -3.89
N ILE A 513 -19.46 -28.82 -4.87
CA ILE A 513 -20.09 -28.62 -6.17
C ILE A 513 -21.15 -29.69 -6.37
N ASP A 514 -22.42 -29.29 -6.34
CA ASP A 514 -23.54 -30.18 -6.64
C ASP A 514 -23.95 -30.00 -8.11
N SER A 515 -23.72 -31.05 -8.92
CA SER A 515 -24.02 -31.05 -10.36
C SER A 515 -24.73 -32.33 -10.84
N PRO A 516 -25.82 -32.21 -11.64
CA PRO A 516 -26.52 -30.97 -11.97
C PRO A 516 -27.27 -30.43 -10.74
N ALA A 517 -27.53 -29.12 -10.70
CA ALA A 517 -28.41 -28.56 -9.68
C ALA A 517 -29.76 -29.31 -9.68
N PRO A 518 -30.43 -29.48 -8.52
CA PRO A 518 -31.63 -30.33 -8.38
C PRO A 518 -32.78 -30.03 -9.35
N ASP A 519 -32.79 -28.85 -9.97
CA ASP A 519 -33.89 -28.34 -10.80
C ASP A 519 -33.71 -28.61 -12.31
N GLY A 520 -32.59 -29.21 -12.74
CA GLY A 520 -32.42 -29.71 -14.11
C GLY A 520 -32.25 -28.65 -15.21
N ASP A 521 -31.96 -27.39 -14.87
CA ASP A 521 -31.70 -26.29 -15.81
C ASP A 521 -30.23 -26.21 -16.30
N GLY A 522 -29.38 -27.14 -15.87
CA GLY A 522 -27.94 -27.16 -16.19
C GLY A 522 -27.11 -26.17 -15.36
N SER A 523 -27.70 -25.48 -14.38
CA SER A 523 -26.96 -24.71 -13.38
C SER A 523 -26.19 -25.62 -12.43
N ILE A 524 -25.19 -25.03 -11.77
CA ILE A 524 -24.37 -25.71 -10.76
C ILE A 524 -24.57 -24.99 -9.44
N ALA A 525 -24.87 -25.76 -8.40
CA ALA A 525 -24.91 -25.24 -7.04
C ALA A 525 -23.51 -25.36 -6.41
N VAL A 526 -23.03 -24.26 -5.86
CA VAL A 526 -21.72 -24.16 -5.22
C VAL A 526 -21.93 -23.66 -3.80
N SER A 527 -21.37 -24.38 -2.83
CA SER A 527 -21.24 -23.91 -1.45
C SER A 527 -19.78 -23.96 -1.03
N VAL A 528 -19.41 -23.07 -0.12
CA VAL A 528 -18.05 -22.98 0.41
C VAL A 528 -18.11 -23.21 1.91
N ASP A 529 -17.45 -24.27 2.36
CA ASP A 529 -17.28 -24.56 3.77
C ASP A 529 -16.20 -23.65 4.35
N ALA A 530 -16.58 -22.91 5.38
CA ALA A 530 -15.75 -21.97 6.12
C ALA A 530 -15.78 -22.25 7.63
N GLU A 531 -16.31 -23.41 8.07
CA GLU A 531 -16.46 -23.75 9.49
C GLU A 531 -15.11 -23.85 10.21
N ASN A 532 -14.04 -24.21 9.49
CA ASN A 532 -12.69 -24.35 10.03
C ASN A 532 -11.88 -23.05 10.08
N LEU A 533 -12.46 -21.91 9.71
CA LEU A 533 -11.76 -20.63 9.78
C LEU A 533 -11.69 -20.12 11.23
N PRO A 534 -10.57 -19.50 11.63
CA PRO A 534 -10.41 -18.96 12.98
C PRO A 534 -11.32 -17.74 13.24
N GLU A 535 -11.90 -17.17 12.20
CA GLU A 535 -12.85 -16.07 12.24
C GLU A 535 -13.89 -16.27 11.13
N VAL A 536 -15.14 -15.88 11.40
CA VAL A 536 -16.22 -15.95 10.40
C VAL A 536 -15.98 -14.85 9.35
N PRO A 537 -15.87 -15.20 8.05
CA PRO A 537 -15.66 -14.18 7.03
C PRO A 537 -16.92 -13.35 6.82
N THR A 538 -16.73 -12.09 6.44
CA THR A 538 -17.83 -11.15 6.11
C THR A 538 -18.49 -11.45 4.76
N GLY A 539 -17.85 -12.32 3.96
CA GLY A 539 -18.36 -12.83 2.71
C GLY A 539 -17.32 -13.71 2.00
N ILE A 540 -17.74 -14.37 0.93
CA ILE A 540 -16.89 -15.22 0.10
C ILE A 540 -17.09 -14.78 -1.35
N ALA A 541 -16.01 -14.31 -1.98
CA ALA A 541 -16.00 -14.00 -3.40
C ALA A 541 -15.77 -15.29 -4.20
N ILE A 542 -16.61 -15.54 -5.20
CA ILE A 542 -16.55 -16.75 -6.03
C ILE A 542 -16.21 -16.36 -7.46
N TYR A 543 -15.23 -17.06 -8.01
CA TYR A 543 -14.68 -16.85 -9.33
C TYR A 543 -14.86 -18.12 -10.17
N LEU A 544 -15.21 -17.92 -11.43
CA LEU A 544 -15.31 -18.96 -12.45
C LEU A 544 -14.28 -18.64 -13.54
N ASP A 545 -13.33 -19.55 -13.75
CA ASP A 545 -12.16 -19.38 -14.62
C ASP A 545 -11.41 -18.06 -14.36
N GLY A 546 -11.32 -17.68 -13.08
CA GLY A 546 -10.69 -16.45 -12.63
C GLY A 546 -11.51 -15.17 -12.83
N LYS A 547 -12.72 -15.24 -13.38
CA LYS A 547 -13.64 -14.10 -13.45
C LYS A 547 -14.56 -14.08 -12.25
N TRP A 548 -14.61 -12.95 -11.54
CA TRP A 548 -15.55 -12.75 -10.45
C TRP A 548 -16.98 -12.92 -10.96
N THR A 549 -17.72 -13.86 -10.36
CA THR A 549 -19.04 -14.27 -10.84
C THR A 549 -20.12 -14.08 -9.78
N ALA A 550 -19.79 -14.26 -8.50
CA ALA A 550 -20.76 -14.15 -7.42
C ALA A 550 -20.11 -13.82 -6.07
N GLN A 551 -20.95 -13.49 -5.10
CA GLN A 551 -20.60 -13.41 -3.68
C GLN A 551 -21.59 -14.25 -2.88
N SER A 552 -21.10 -14.92 -1.83
CA SER A 552 -21.92 -15.70 -0.89
C SER A 552 -21.59 -15.35 0.56
N GLN A 553 -22.50 -15.69 1.47
CA GLN A 553 -22.20 -15.79 2.90
C GLN A 553 -21.56 -17.16 3.20
N PRO A 554 -20.82 -17.31 4.30
CA PRO A 554 -20.27 -18.60 4.74
C PRO A 554 -21.36 -19.68 4.81
N GLY A 555 -21.13 -20.84 4.18
CA GLY A 555 -22.09 -21.96 4.14
C GLY A 555 -23.34 -21.72 3.26
N GLN A 556 -23.49 -20.56 2.62
CA GLN A 556 -24.58 -20.30 1.69
C GLN A 556 -24.30 -20.98 0.35
N SER A 557 -25.22 -21.84 -0.10
CA SER A 557 -25.22 -22.34 -1.47
C SER A 557 -25.68 -21.26 -2.43
N ILE A 558 -24.90 -21.04 -3.50
CA ILE A 558 -25.24 -20.14 -4.60
C ILE A 558 -25.36 -20.91 -5.91
N ARG A 559 -26.17 -20.41 -6.84
CA ARG A 559 -26.25 -20.95 -8.19
C ARG A 559 -25.34 -20.17 -9.12
N LEU A 560 -24.44 -20.87 -9.79
CA LEU A 560 -23.71 -20.34 -10.93
C LEU A 560 -24.54 -20.55 -12.21
N PRO A 561 -24.45 -19.64 -13.20
CA PRO A 561 -25.23 -19.72 -14.44
C PRO A 561 -25.10 -21.09 -15.12
N ALA A 562 -26.16 -21.52 -15.82
CA ALA A 562 -26.12 -22.74 -16.61
C ALA A 562 -24.95 -22.71 -17.60
N MET A 563 -24.02 -23.66 -17.44
CA MET A 563 -22.84 -23.75 -18.28
C MET A 563 -23.06 -24.77 -19.37
N GLN A 564 -22.75 -24.39 -20.61
CA GLN A 564 -22.69 -25.37 -21.68
C GLN A 564 -21.60 -26.39 -21.34
N PRO A 565 -21.84 -27.70 -21.54
CA PRO A 565 -20.80 -28.70 -21.44
C PRO A 565 -19.63 -28.28 -22.34
N THR A 566 -18.45 -28.13 -21.75
CA THR A 566 -17.20 -27.88 -22.48
C THR A 566 -16.36 -29.15 -22.47
N ASP A 567 -15.60 -29.38 -23.54
CA ASP A 567 -14.61 -30.47 -23.59
C ASP A 567 -13.46 -30.25 -22.58
N THR A 568 -13.33 -29.02 -22.06
CA THR A 568 -12.33 -28.59 -21.09
C THR A 568 -12.94 -28.44 -19.69
N PRO A 569 -12.28 -28.98 -18.65
CA PRO A 569 -12.61 -28.69 -17.26
C PRO A 569 -12.59 -27.19 -17.00
N ARG A 570 -13.48 -26.76 -16.10
CA ARG A 570 -13.65 -25.37 -15.69
C ARG A 570 -13.20 -25.19 -14.25
N ASP A 571 -12.66 -24.02 -13.95
CA ASP A 571 -12.06 -23.72 -12.65
C ASP A 571 -13.00 -22.89 -11.78
N ILE A 572 -13.19 -23.28 -10.53
CA ILE A 572 -13.86 -22.47 -9.51
C ILE A 572 -12.86 -22.14 -8.42
N SER A 573 -12.77 -20.87 -8.06
CA SER A 573 -12.09 -20.46 -6.84
C SER A 573 -13.00 -19.65 -5.93
N ALA A 574 -12.73 -19.74 -4.65
CA ALA A 574 -13.44 -19.02 -3.61
C ALA A 574 -12.43 -18.33 -2.71
N VAL A 575 -12.66 -17.06 -2.38
CA VAL A 575 -11.76 -16.28 -1.52
C VAL A 575 -12.55 -15.62 -0.41
N ALA A 576 -12.15 -15.88 0.84
CA ALA A 576 -12.83 -15.32 2.01
C ALA A 576 -12.44 -13.85 2.25
N ARG A 577 -13.44 -13.09 2.69
CA ARG A 577 -13.34 -11.68 3.04
C ARG A 577 -13.34 -11.53 4.55
N PHE A 578 -12.43 -10.71 5.07
CA PHE A 578 -12.32 -10.43 6.49
C PHE A 578 -12.24 -8.93 6.71
N GLU A 579 -12.91 -8.44 7.74
CA GLU A 579 -12.79 -7.04 8.12
C GLU A 579 -11.53 -6.85 8.96
N ASN A 580 -10.65 -5.92 8.58
CA ASN A 580 -9.47 -5.54 9.36
C ASN A 580 -8.45 -6.67 9.67
N ARG A 581 -8.47 -7.79 8.93
CA ARG A 581 -7.49 -8.89 9.08
C ARG A 581 -6.52 -8.94 7.92
N THR A 582 -5.29 -8.50 8.16
CA THR A 582 -4.20 -8.57 7.17
C THR A 582 -3.49 -9.92 7.17
N ASN A 583 -3.48 -10.67 8.27
CA ASN A 583 -2.70 -11.89 8.40
C ASN A 583 -3.43 -13.17 8.02
N LEU A 584 -4.73 -13.15 7.73
CA LEU A 584 -5.48 -14.35 7.36
C LEU A 584 -5.80 -14.33 5.86
N ARG A 585 -5.49 -15.43 5.18
CA ARG A 585 -5.79 -15.63 3.75
C ARG A 585 -6.47 -16.98 3.60
N ALA A 586 -7.75 -16.97 3.23
CA ALA A 586 -8.47 -18.20 3.00
C ALA A 586 -8.97 -18.28 1.56
N ARG A 587 -8.55 -19.34 0.87
CA ARG A 587 -8.83 -19.57 -0.55
C ARG A 587 -9.10 -21.04 -0.80
N GLY A 588 -10.10 -21.32 -1.62
CA GLY A 588 -10.43 -22.65 -2.13
C GLY A 588 -10.29 -22.70 -3.65
N PHE A 589 -10.08 -23.90 -4.18
CA PHE A 589 -10.04 -24.15 -5.61
C PHE A 589 -10.64 -25.53 -5.89
N ALA A 590 -11.45 -25.63 -6.95
CA ALA A 590 -12.04 -26.86 -7.43
C ALA A 590 -12.20 -26.82 -8.96
N THR A 591 -12.13 -27.98 -9.59
CA THR A 591 -12.34 -28.17 -11.03
C THR A 591 -13.59 -29.00 -11.25
N PHE A 592 -14.39 -28.67 -12.26
CA PHE A 592 -15.57 -29.47 -12.62
C PHE A 592 -15.75 -29.57 -14.15
N GLY A 593 -16.48 -30.60 -14.59
CA GLY A 593 -16.97 -30.70 -15.97
C GLY A 593 -15.97 -31.18 -17.03
N SER A 594 -15.41 -32.39 -16.88
CA SER A 594 -14.96 -33.14 -18.07
C SER A 594 -16.11 -34.03 -18.56
N ILE A 595 -16.24 -34.20 -19.88
CA ILE A 595 -16.98 -35.33 -20.42
C ILE A 595 -16.29 -36.59 -19.87
N ALA A 596 -16.93 -37.30 -18.96
CA ALA A 596 -16.49 -38.63 -18.58
C ALA A 596 -16.75 -39.56 -19.78
N ASP A 597 -15.70 -40.17 -20.31
CA ASP A 597 -15.82 -41.34 -21.19
C ASP A 597 -16.56 -42.49 -20.49
#